data_AF-A0A2V5VSD9-F1
#
_entry.id   AF-A0A2V5VSD9-F1
#
_cell.length_a   1.000
_cell.length_b   1.000
_cell.length_c   1.000
_cell.angle_alpha   90.00
_cell.angle_beta   90.00
_cell.angle_gamma   90.00
#
_symmetry.space_group_name_H-M   'P 1'
#
loop_
_entity.id
_entity.type
_entity.pdbx_description
1 polymer ?
#
loop_
_entity_poly.entity_id
_entity_poly.type
_entity_poly.pdbx_seq_one_letter_code
_entity_poly.pdbx_strand_id
1 'polypeptide(L)'
;MPRVSDMKQRLTDAALDLMWENSYGTTSVDAICERAGAKKGSFYYFFKSKSELTVAALEAEWNKNKANMDGLFSPTIPPLERFDRYFDYVHDRLAELQEECGSILGCPLLSIGSEVSTQDKGVRATVDRIWDRKIKYFESAIRDAHAQGLIAAPDPEAKARALFACYHGTLAQARIQNDVGLIRDFKEVARDVLGVKQAHATSS
;
A
#
# COMPACT_ATOMS: atom_id res chain seq x y z
N MET A 1 -0.51 -34.03 -0.86
CA MET A 1 0.58 -33.03 -0.97
C MET A 1 -0.03 -31.76 -1.55
N PRO A 2 0.14 -30.59 -0.92
CA PRO A 2 -0.27 -29.33 -1.55
C PRO A 2 0.45 -29.17 -2.90
N ARG A 3 -0.23 -28.62 -3.92
CA ARG A 3 0.38 -28.38 -5.25
C ARG A 3 1.57 -27.44 -5.09
N VAL A 4 2.61 -27.61 -5.92
CA VAL A 4 3.85 -26.80 -5.87
C VAL A 4 3.57 -25.28 -5.87
N SER A 5 2.53 -24.81 -6.57
CA SER A 5 2.15 -23.38 -6.56
C SER A 5 1.57 -22.91 -5.22
N ASP A 6 0.88 -23.78 -4.48
CA ASP A 6 0.30 -23.47 -3.17
C ASP A 6 1.40 -23.19 -2.13
N MET A 7 2.48 -23.96 -2.16
CA MET A 7 3.58 -23.77 -1.21
C MET A 7 4.33 -22.45 -1.44
N LYS A 8 4.56 -22.06 -2.71
CA LYS A 8 5.18 -20.76 -3.01
C LYS A 8 4.32 -19.61 -2.49
N GLN A 9 3.00 -19.68 -2.69
CA GLN A 9 2.05 -18.67 -2.22
C GLN A 9 2.04 -18.58 -0.69
N ARG A 10 1.97 -19.73 0.00
CA ARG A 10 2.02 -19.78 1.47
C ARG A 10 3.29 -19.18 2.05
N LEU A 11 4.44 -19.40 1.39
CA LEU A 11 5.71 -18.79 1.79
C LEU A 11 5.70 -17.28 1.60
N THR A 12 5.16 -16.78 0.48
CA THR A 12 5.06 -15.33 0.23
C THR A 12 4.11 -14.64 1.20
N ASP A 13 2.94 -15.25 1.47
CA ASP A 13 1.95 -14.70 2.40
C ASP A 13 2.51 -14.69 3.82
N ALA A 14 3.04 -15.82 4.29
CA ALA A 14 3.65 -15.91 5.61
C ALA A 14 4.81 -14.93 5.81
N ALA A 15 5.63 -14.71 4.77
CA ALA A 15 6.72 -13.75 4.84
C ALA A 15 6.20 -12.32 4.96
N LEU A 16 5.21 -11.95 4.15
CA LEU A 16 4.66 -10.59 4.19
C LEU A 16 3.98 -10.32 5.52
N ASP A 17 3.12 -11.24 5.99
CA ASP A 17 2.38 -11.10 7.24
C ASP A 17 3.34 -10.91 8.42
N LEU A 18 4.33 -11.81 8.57
CA LEU A 18 5.32 -11.72 9.65
C LEU A 18 6.13 -10.42 9.61
N MET A 19 6.55 -9.97 8.42
CA MET A 19 7.33 -8.73 8.28
C MET A 19 6.49 -7.48 8.52
N TRP A 20 5.20 -7.53 8.20
CA TRP A 20 4.28 -6.41 8.36
C TRP A 20 3.82 -6.26 9.82
N GLU A 21 3.52 -7.39 10.48
CA GLU A 21 3.25 -7.52 11.91
C GLU A 21 4.45 -7.07 12.76
N ASN A 22 5.67 -7.49 12.37
CA ASN A 22 6.89 -7.30 13.15
C ASN A 22 7.87 -6.35 12.43
N SER A 23 8.98 -6.91 11.95
CA SER A 23 9.97 -6.20 11.13
C SER A 23 10.67 -7.18 10.20
N TYR A 24 11.18 -6.67 9.08
CA TYR A 24 12.00 -7.45 8.15
C TYR A 24 13.21 -8.05 8.88
N GLY A 25 13.89 -7.24 9.70
CA GLY A 25 15.13 -7.62 10.38
C GLY A 25 14.94 -8.80 11.33
N THR A 26 13.87 -8.78 12.13
CA THR A 26 13.58 -9.80 13.15
C THR A 26 12.93 -11.07 12.58
N THR A 27 12.32 -10.98 11.40
CA THR A 27 11.70 -12.13 10.75
C THR A 27 12.75 -13.11 10.22
N SER A 28 12.81 -14.31 10.79
CA SER A 28 13.73 -15.37 10.38
C SER A 28 13.12 -16.28 9.31
N VAL A 29 13.98 -16.96 8.52
CA VAL A 29 13.52 -17.98 7.55
C VAL A 29 12.78 -19.12 8.24
N ASP A 30 13.21 -19.50 9.45
CA ASP A 30 12.59 -20.58 10.20
C ASP A 30 11.19 -20.20 10.67
N ALA A 31 10.97 -18.98 11.15
CA ALA A 31 9.64 -18.46 11.51
C ALA A 31 8.70 -18.40 10.29
N ILE A 32 9.22 -18.00 9.13
CA ILE A 32 8.45 -18.01 7.87
C ILE A 32 8.05 -19.44 7.50
N CYS A 33 8.99 -20.39 7.56
CA CYS A 33 8.70 -21.79 7.27
C CYS A 33 7.64 -22.35 8.22
N GLU A 34 7.74 -22.04 9.51
CA GLU A 34 6.77 -22.46 10.52
C GLU A 34 5.36 -21.90 10.22
N ARG A 35 5.24 -20.58 10.03
CA ARG A 35 3.97 -19.92 9.67
C ARG A 35 3.39 -20.46 8.37
N ALA A 36 4.23 -20.70 7.37
CA ALA A 36 3.81 -21.26 6.10
C ALA A 36 3.47 -22.76 6.17
N GLY A 37 3.76 -23.46 7.28
CA GLY A 37 3.69 -24.93 7.37
C GLY A 37 4.63 -25.64 6.37
N ALA A 38 5.77 -25.02 6.08
CA ALA A 38 6.78 -25.46 5.12
C ALA A 38 7.99 -26.07 5.83
N LYS A 39 8.70 -26.97 5.16
CA LYS A 39 10.04 -27.40 5.59
C LYS A 39 11.09 -26.43 5.03
N LYS A 40 12.22 -26.29 5.71
CA LYS A 40 13.35 -25.46 5.26
C LYS A 40 13.85 -25.82 3.84
N GLY A 41 13.82 -27.11 3.49
CA GLY A 41 14.12 -27.56 2.13
C GLY A 41 13.14 -27.03 1.06
N SER A 42 11.86 -26.86 1.41
CA SER A 42 10.85 -26.27 0.52
C SER A 42 11.12 -24.78 0.30
N PHE A 43 11.55 -24.05 1.33
CA PHE A 43 11.97 -22.65 1.18
C PHE A 43 13.09 -22.53 0.15
N TYR A 44 14.19 -23.27 0.34
CA TYR A 44 15.37 -23.15 -0.53
C TYR A 44 15.16 -23.73 -1.94
N TYR A 45 14.11 -24.52 -2.14
CA TYR A 45 13.67 -24.92 -3.48
C TYR A 45 13.10 -23.73 -4.28
N PHE A 46 12.34 -22.82 -3.64
CA PHE A 46 11.71 -21.68 -4.31
C PHE A 46 12.52 -20.39 -4.26
N PHE A 47 13.25 -20.16 -3.18
CA PHE A 47 13.91 -18.88 -2.90
C PHE A 47 15.32 -19.12 -2.38
N LYS A 48 16.30 -18.45 -2.98
CA LYS A 48 17.71 -18.55 -2.58
C LYS A 48 18.01 -17.74 -1.31
N SER A 49 17.15 -16.78 -0.97
CA SER A 49 17.34 -15.89 0.16
C SER A 49 16.03 -15.28 0.68
N LYS A 50 16.05 -14.73 1.90
CA LYS A 50 14.95 -13.93 2.44
C LYS A 50 14.65 -12.70 1.58
N SER A 51 15.68 -12.09 1.00
CA SER A 51 15.57 -10.97 0.04
C SER A 51 14.71 -11.35 -1.16
N GLU A 52 15.04 -12.46 -1.83
CA GLU A 52 14.30 -12.94 -3.01
C GLU A 52 12.85 -13.27 -2.68
N LEU A 53 12.60 -13.90 -1.53
CA LEU A 53 11.25 -14.14 -1.04
C LEU A 53 10.49 -12.83 -0.78
N THR A 54 11.12 -11.84 -0.17
CA THR A 54 10.49 -10.55 0.15
C THR A 54 10.10 -9.81 -1.12
N VAL A 55 10.97 -9.78 -2.13
CA VAL A 55 10.65 -9.23 -3.45
C VAL A 55 9.44 -9.93 -4.06
N ALA A 56 9.41 -11.27 -4.02
CA ALA A 56 8.29 -12.04 -4.54
C ALA A 56 6.99 -11.80 -3.75
N ALA A 57 7.07 -11.64 -2.44
CA ALA A 57 5.92 -11.37 -1.57
C ALA A 57 5.32 -9.99 -1.84
N LEU A 58 6.15 -8.95 -1.98
CA LEU A 58 5.68 -7.60 -2.33
C LEU A 58 5.04 -7.55 -3.73
N GLU A 59 5.60 -8.26 -4.71
CA GLU A 59 4.97 -8.37 -6.03
C GLU A 59 3.66 -9.16 -5.99
N ALA A 60 3.61 -10.26 -5.25
CA ALA A 60 2.39 -11.06 -5.11
C ALA A 60 1.27 -10.22 -4.49
N GLU A 61 1.56 -9.46 -3.44
CA GLU A 61 0.60 -8.58 -2.79
C GLU A 61 0.16 -7.43 -3.71
N TRP A 62 1.08 -6.83 -4.46
CA TRP A 62 0.72 -5.85 -5.48
C TRP A 62 -0.24 -6.44 -6.52
N ASN A 63 0.07 -7.62 -7.04
CA ASN A 63 -0.74 -8.28 -8.06
C ASN A 63 -2.13 -8.68 -7.53
N LYS A 64 -2.22 -9.11 -6.27
CA LYS A 64 -3.49 -9.42 -5.58
C LYS A 64 -4.38 -8.17 -5.46
N ASN A 65 -3.79 -7.02 -5.10
CA ASN A 65 -4.53 -5.77 -4.94
C ASN A 65 -4.76 -4.99 -6.25
N LYS A 66 -4.10 -5.37 -7.34
CA LYS A 66 -4.16 -4.62 -8.60
C LYS A 66 -5.60 -4.51 -9.14
N ALA A 67 -6.38 -5.58 -9.09
CA ALA A 67 -7.77 -5.56 -9.54
C ALA A 67 -8.63 -4.60 -8.70
N ASN A 68 -8.38 -4.52 -7.38
CA ASN A 68 -9.06 -3.57 -6.50
C ASN A 68 -8.68 -2.12 -6.86
N MET A 69 -7.39 -1.85 -7.12
CA MET A 69 -6.92 -0.54 -7.59
C MET A 69 -7.60 -0.15 -8.92
N ASP A 70 -7.67 -1.08 -9.88
CA ASP A 70 -8.32 -0.87 -11.18
C ASP A 70 -9.81 -0.53 -11.02
N GLY A 71 -10.50 -1.17 -10.08
CA GLY A 71 -11.90 -0.86 -9.74
C GLY A 71 -12.08 0.49 -9.05
N LEU A 72 -11.29 0.77 -8.01
CA LEU A 72 -11.38 2.01 -7.21
C LEU A 72 -11.07 3.26 -8.04
N PHE A 73 -10.16 3.14 -9.01
CA PHE A 73 -9.74 4.24 -9.89
C PHE A 73 -10.32 4.14 -11.31
N SER A 74 -11.41 3.40 -11.49
CA SER A 74 -12.08 3.27 -12.79
C SER A 74 -12.45 4.66 -13.37
N PRO A 75 -12.24 4.90 -14.67
CA PRO A 75 -12.56 6.19 -15.30
C PRO A 75 -14.06 6.51 -15.30
N THR A 76 -14.91 5.51 -15.05
CA THR A 76 -16.37 5.66 -14.91
C THR A 76 -16.80 6.33 -13.59
N ILE A 77 -15.90 6.41 -12.62
CA ILE A 77 -16.12 7.06 -11.32
C ILE A 77 -15.65 8.52 -11.40
N PRO A 78 -16.38 9.50 -10.86
CA PRO A 78 -15.89 10.88 -10.75
C PRO A 78 -14.51 10.96 -10.09
N PRO A 79 -13.58 11.80 -10.58
CA PRO A 79 -12.18 11.70 -10.22
C PRO A 79 -11.88 11.97 -8.75
N LEU A 80 -12.60 12.88 -8.09
CA LEU A 80 -12.46 13.12 -6.65
C LEU A 80 -13.03 11.96 -5.82
N GLU A 81 -14.12 11.35 -6.27
CA GLU A 81 -14.73 10.22 -5.59
C GLU A 81 -13.83 8.96 -5.61
N ARG A 82 -12.97 8.80 -6.62
CA ARG A 82 -11.96 7.73 -6.64
C ARG A 82 -11.03 7.79 -5.43
N PHE A 83 -10.64 9.00 -5.01
CA PHE A 83 -9.83 9.19 -3.80
C PHE A 83 -10.61 8.86 -2.54
N ASP A 84 -11.85 9.33 -2.43
CA ASP A 84 -12.70 9.04 -1.28
C ASP A 84 -12.87 7.52 -1.09
N ARG A 85 -13.22 6.81 -2.18
CA ARG A 85 -13.35 5.34 -2.17
C ARG A 85 -12.04 4.64 -1.82
N TYR A 86 -10.90 5.14 -2.33
CA TYR A 86 -9.60 4.55 -2.03
C TYR A 86 -9.25 4.70 -0.54
N PHE A 87 -9.46 5.88 0.05
CA PHE A 87 -9.14 6.10 1.45
C PHE A 87 -10.11 5.40 2.40
N ASP A 88 -11.39 5.26 2.03
CA ASP A 88 -12.34 4.38 2.74
C ASP A 88 -11.87 2.94 2.75
N TYR A 89 -11.55 2.40 1.57
CA TYR A 89 -11.06 1.03 1.45
C TYR A 89 -9.82 0.77 2.31
N VAL A 90 -8.88 1.72 2.33
CA VAL A 90 -7.68 1.61 3.17
C VAL A 90 -8.04 1.70 4.65
N HIS A 91 -8.89 2.64 5.05
CA HIS A 91 -9.34 2.80 6.42
C HIS A 91 -9.96 1.48 6.91
N ASP A 92 -10.94 0.95 6.19
CA ASP A 92 -11.66 -0.25 6.57
C ASP A 92 -10.72 -1.45 6.68
N ARG A 93 -9.81 -1.61 5.72
CA ARG A 93 -8.82 -2.69 5.75
C ARG A 93 -7.87 -2.57 6.95
N LEU A 94 -7.45 -1.36 7.31
CA LEU A 94 -6.58 -1.15 8.46
C LEU A 94 -7.31 -1.31 9.79
N ALA A 95 -8.60 -0.96 9.85
CA ALA A 95 -9.44 -1.20 11.02
C ALA A 95 -9.61 -2.71 11.27
N GLU A 96 -9.94 -3.49 10.22
CA GLU A 96 -10.00 -4.95 10.31
C GLU A 96 -8.67 -5.55 10.81
N LEU A 97 -7.55 -5.13 10.22
CA LEU A 97 -6.22 -5.60 10.64
C LEU A 97 -5.87 -5.19 12.07
N GLN A 98 -6.33 -4.02 12.54
CA GLN A 98 -6.13 -3.59 13.91
C GLN A 98 -6.87 -4.50 14.89
N GLU A 99 -8.10 -4.91 14.55
CA GLU A 99 -8.87 -5.86 15.35
C GLU A 99 -8.18 -7.24 15.40
N GLU A 100 -7.65 -7.71 14.27
CA GLU A 100 -6.97 -9.01 14.16
C GLU A 100 -5.60 -9.03 14.86
N CYS A 101 -4.79 -7.98 14.69
CA CYS A 101 -3.39 -7.93 15.12
C CYS A 101 -3.17 -7.12 16.41
N GLY A 102 -4.19 -6.42 16.91
CA GLY A 102 -4.11 -5.52 18.06
C GLY A 102 -3.38 -4.20 17.80
N SER A 103 -2.94 -3.93 16.55
CA SER A 103 -2.21 -2.71 16.19
C SER A 103 -2.36 -2.33 14.72
N ILE A 104 -2.22 -1.04 14.43
CA ILE A 104 -2.23 -0.51 13.06
C ILE A 104 -0.91 -0.84 12.36
N LEU A 105 -0.98 -1.72 11.36
CA LEU A 105 0.20 -2.14 10.62
C LEU A 105 0.62 -1.13 9.52
N GLY A 106 -0.24 -0.19 9.13
CA GLY A 106 0.08 0.81 8.09
C GLY A 106 0.33 0.17 6.72
N CYS A 107 1.24 0.71 5.91
CA CYS A 107 1.55 0.17 4.58
C CYS A 107 2.81 -0.72 4.61
N PRO A 108 2.76 -1.97 4.11
CA PRO A 108 3.91 -2.88 4.17
C PRO A 108 5.08 -2.39 3.30
N LEU A 109 4.79 -1.68 2.19
CA LEU A 109 5.81 -1.07 1.34
C LEU A 109 6.59 0.03 2.09
N LEU A 110 5.90 0.74 2.98
CA LEU A 110 6.50 1.81 3.78
C LEU A 110 7.33 1.23 4.94
N SER A 111 6.76 0.31 5.73
CA SER A 111 7.47 -0.29 6.86
C SER A 111 8.70 -1.08 6.39
N ILE A 112 8.51 -2.08 5.53
CA ILE A 112 9.61 -2.92 5.00
C ILE A 112 10.61 -2.06 4.23
N GLY A 113 10.12 -1.19 3.34
CA GLY A 113 10.97 -0.32 2.54
C GLY A 113 11.87 0.58 3.39
N SER A 114 11.33 1.19 4.45
CA SER A 114 12.10 2.05 5.35
C SER A 114 13.20 1.28 6.10
N GLU A 115 12.94 0.04 6.52
CA GLU A 115 13.89 -0.78 7.28
C GLU A 115 15.09 -1.26 6.45
N VAL A 116 14.86 -1.63 5.18
CA VAL A 116 15.87 -2.34 4.37
C VAL A 116 16.48 -1.50 3.25
N SER A 117 15.97 -0.29 3.03
CA SER A 117 16.36 0.57 1.91
C SER A 117 17.87 0.77 1.76
N THR A 118 18.64 0.77 2.85
CA THR A 118 20.10 0.95 2.83
C THR A 118 20.88 -0.36 2.68
N GLN A 119 20.24 -1.51 2.84
CA GLN A 119 20.89 -2.82 2.94
C GLN A 119 20.56 -3.72 1.74
N ASP A 120 19.33 -3.64 1.22
CA ASP A 120 18.85 -4.53 0.17
C ASP A 120 18.37 -3.74 -1.06
N LYS A 121 19.22 -3.70 -2.09
CA LYS A 121 18.92 -3.01 -3.34
C LYS A 121 17.74 -3.64 -4.10
N GLY A 122 17.52 -4.95 -3.96
CA GLY A 122 16.47 -5.68 -4.65
C GLY A 122 15.09 -5.34 -4.08
N VAL A 123 14.98 -5.34 -2.75
CA VAL A 123 13.75 -4.92 -2.07
C VAL A 123 13.48 -3.43 -2.31
N ARG A 124 14.50 -2.55 -2.19
CA ARG A 124 14.34 -1.12 -2.48
C ARG A 124 13.81 -0.86 -3.88
N ALA A 125 14.43 -1.45 -4.90
CA ALA A 125 14.00 -1.27 -6.29
C ALA A 125 12.58 -1.81 -6.54
N THR A 126 12.17 -2.84 -5.81
CA THR A 126 10.82 -3.40 -5.89
C THR A 126 9.79 -2.45 -5.27
N VAL A 127 10.08 -1.89 -4.10
CA VAL A 127 9.23 -0.88 -3.46
C VAL A 127 9.06 0.35 -4.36
N ASP A 128 10.15 0.91 -4.90
CA ASP A 128 10.10 2.06 -5.82
C ASP A 128 9.20 1.78 -7.03
N ARG A 129 9.37 0.60 -7.66
CA ARG A 129 8.56 0.21 -8.82
C ARG A 129 7.08 0.05 -8.49
N ILE A 130 6.73 -0.47 -7.31
CA ILE A 130 5.33 -0.59 -6.88
C ILE A 130 4.74 0.78 -6.53
N TRP A 131 5.51 1.67 -5.91
CA TRP A 131 5.09 3.05 -5.66
C TRP A 131 4.81 3.79 -6.97
N ASP A 132 5.69 3.72 -7.95
CA ASP A 132 5.46 4.35 -9.26
C ASP A 132 4.16 3.83 -9.90
N ARG A 133 3.89 2.52 -9.82
CA ARG A 133 2.62 1.95 -10.31
C ARG A 133 1.40 2.51 -9.56
N LYS A 134 1.46 2.63 -8.23
CA LYS A 134 0.38 3.22 -7.41
C LYS A 134 0.16 4.70 -7.73
N ILE A 135 1.24 5.46 -7.88
CA ILE A 135 1.20 6.90 -8.20
C ILE A 135 0.52 7.14 -9.54
N LYS A 136 0.64 6.23 -10.53
CA LYS A 136 -0.07 6.37 -11.81
C LYS A 136 -1.60 6.37 -11.68
N TYR A 137 -2.17 5.67 -10.70
CA TYR A 137 -3.61 5.76 -10.42
C TYR A 137 -3.98 7.16 -9.89
N PHE A 138 -3.20 7.68 -8.96
CA PHE A 138 -3.41 9.01 -8.38
C PHE A 138 -3.27 10.09 -9.46
N GLU A 139 -2.22 10.00 -10.29
CA GLU A 139 -1.97 10.89 -11.41
C GLU A 139 -3.15 10.89 -12.40
N SER A 140 -3.70 9.72 -12.72
CA SER A 140 -4.84 9.62 -13.64
C SER A 140 -6.09 10.35 -13.10
N ALA A 141 -6.42 10.16 -11.83
CA ALA A 141 -7.56 10.84 -11.21
C ALA A 141 -7.33 12.35 -11.07
N ILE A 142 -6.10 12.78 -10.72
CA ILE A 142 -5.73 14.20 -10.67
C ILE A 142 -5.83 14.86 -12.04
N ARG A 143 -5.36 14.18 -13.09
CA ARG A 143 -5.45 14.65 -14.47
C ARG A 143 -6.90 14.86 -14.89
N ASP A 144 -7.76 13.90 -14.60
CA ASP A 144 -9.20 14.00 -14.89
C ASP A 144 -9.86 15.14 -14.09
N ALA A 145 -9.57 15.27 -12.79
CA ALA A 145 -10.09 16.35 -11.96
C ALA A 145 -9.63 17.74 -12.45
N HIS A 146 -8.40 17.86 -12.92
CA HIS A 146 -7.88 19.09 -13.50
C HIS A 146 -8.58 19.43 -14.82
N ALA A 147 -8.76 18.45 -15.71
CA ALA A 147 -9.47 18.63 -16.98
C ALA A 147 -10.93 19.06 -16.77
N GLN A 148 -11.57 18.59 -15.68
CA GLN A 148 -12.92 18.99 -15.28
C GLN A 148 -12.97 20.33 -14.52
N GLY A 149 -11.83 20.98 -14.29
CA GLY A 149 -11.76 22.26 -13.59
C GLY A 149 -12.01 22.21 -12.08
N LEU A 150 -12.08 21.01 -11.50
CA LEU A 150 -12.33 20.77 -10.07
C LEU A 150 -11.12 21.16 -9.20
N ILE A 151 -9.91 21.00 -9.75
CA ILE A 151 -8.63 21.34 -9.11
C ILE A 151 -7.69 22.03 -10.11
N ALA A 152 -6.68 22.73 -9.59
CA ALA A 152 -5.56 23.25 -10.38
C ALA A 152 -4.32 22.35 -10.21
N ALA A 153 -4.01 21.55 -11.22
CA ALA A 153 -2.85 20.66 -11.25
C ALA A 153 -2.23 20.64 -12.66
N PRO A 154 -1.53 21.72 -13.08
CA PRO A 154 -0.87 21.77 -14.39
C PRO A 154 0.22 20.70 -14.55
N ASP A 155 0.77 20.22 -13.43
CA ASP A 155 1.61 19.03 -13.35
C ASP A 155 0.93 17.95 -12.49
N PRO A 156 0.10 17.06 -13.10
CA PRO A 156 -0.57 15.98 -12.39
C PRO A 156 0.38 14.99 -11.73
N GLU A 157 1.57 14.76 -12.30
CA GLU A 157 2.54 13.82 -11.74
C GLU A 157 3.12 14.37 -10.44
N ALA A 158 3.59 15.61 -10.44
CA ALA A 158 4.12 16.24 -9.23
C ALA A 158 3.05 16.32 -8.13
N LYS A 159 1.80 16.67 -8.48
CA LYS A 159 0.68 16.70 -7.53
C LYS A 159 0.35 15.31 -6.97
N ALA A 160 0.40 14.26 -7.81
CA ALA A 160 0.20 12.88 -7.38
C ALA A 160 1.28 12.42 -6.40
N ARG A 161 2.55 12.72 -6.70
CA ARG A 161 3.67 12.42 -5.79
C ARG A 161 3.53 13.14 -4.44
N ALA A 162 3.11 14.41 -4.45
CA ALA A 162 2.87 15.18 -3.24
C ALA A 162 1.74 14.59 -2.38
N LEU A 163 0.59 14.28 -2.98
CA LEU A 163 -0.53 13.66 -2.28
C LEU A 163 -0.15 12.28 -1.72
N PHE A 164 0.56 11.47 -2.53
CA PHE A 164 1.02 10.14 -2.12
C PHE A 164 2.01 10.21 -0.93
N ALA A 165 2.93 11.18 -0.93
CA ALA A 165 3.83 11.43 0.19
C ALA A 165 3.07 11.86 1.46
N CYS A 166 2.08 12.75 1.34
CA CYS A 166 1.23 13.16 2.45
C CYS A 166 0.43 11.98 3.03
N TYR A 167 -0.12 11.14 2.15
CA TYR A 167 -0.85 9.92 2.52
C TYR A 167 0.04 8.92 3.27
N HIS A 168 1.24 8.63 2.75
CA HIS A 168 2.18 7.75 3.43
C HIS A 168 2.71 8.32 4.75
N GLY A 169 2.86 9.65 4.85
CA GLY A 169 3.14 10.32 6.12
C GLY A 169 2.03 10.10 7.15
N THR A 170 0.77 10.17 6.71
CA THR A 170 -0.41 9.92 7.57
C THR A 170 -0.47 8.45 7.99
N LEU A 171 -0.21 7.50 7.09
CA LEU A 171 -0.10 6.07 7.41
C LEU A 171 0.99 5.78 8.44
N ALA A 172 2.15 6.44 8.33
CA ALA A 172 3.21 6.30 9.32
C ALA A 172 2.77 6.81 10.70
N GLN A 173 2.10 7.98 10.74
CA GLN A 173 1.57 8.53 12.00
C GLN A 173 0.48 7.64 12.60
N ALA A 174 -0.44 7.12 11.78
CA ALA A 174 -1.47 6.16 12.21
C ALA A 174 -0.86 4.89 12.83
N ARG A 175 0.22 4.36 12.24
CA ARG A 175 0.97 3.23 12.82
C ARG A 175 1.63 3.60 14.15
N ILE A 176 2.27 4.76 14.25
CA ILE A 176 2.97 5.21 15.47
C ILE A 176 1.99 5.49 16.62
N GLN A 177 0.88 6.15 16.32
CA GLN A 177 -0.14 6.53 17.29
C GLN A 177 -1.15 5.42 17.56
N ASN A 178 -1.10 4.34 16.77
CA ASN A 178 -2.07 3.25 16.77
C ASN A 178 -3.52 3.75 16.60
N ASP A 179 -3.71 4.73 15.72
CA ASP A 179 -4.98 5.43 15.52
C ASP A 179 -5.40 5.39 14.05
N VAL A 180 -6.42 4.59 13.74
CA VAL A 180 -7.01 4.49 12.39
C VAL A 180 -7.85 5.72 12.02
N GLY A 181 -8.25 6.53 13.00
CA GLY A 181 -8.99 7.77 12.79
C GLY A 181 -8.24 8.76 11.89
N LEU A 182 -6.90 8.76 11.94
CA LEU A 182 -6.06 9.57 11.04
C LEU A 182 -6.27 9.22 9.56
N ILE A 183 -6.63 7.97 9.24
CA ILE A 183 -6.90 7.54 7.86
C ILE A 183 -8.33 7.87 7.46
N ARG A 184 -9.29 7.72 8.37
CA ARG A 184 -10.69 8.15 8.17
C ARG A 184 -10.75 9.62 7.75
N ASP A 185 -10.00 10.46 8.46
CA ASP A 185 -10.03 11.92 8.28
C ASP A 185 -9.13 12.37 7.11
N PHE A 186 -8.33 11.46 6.52
CA PHE A 186 -7.40 11.78 5.44
C PHE A 186 -8.09 12.27 4.17
N LYS A 187 -9.38 11.97 3.96
CA LYS A 187 -10.11 12.49 2.79
C LYS A 187 -10.17 14.01 2.76
N GLU A 188 -10.42 14.64 3.91
CA GLU A 188 -10.46 16.10 4.01
C GLU A 188 -9.07 16.69 3.77
N VAL A 189 -8.04 16.07 4.37
CA VAL A 189 -6.64 16.43 4.11
C VAL A 189 -6.29 16.31 2.63
N ALA A 190 -6.74 15.24 1.96
CA ALA A 190 -6.50 15.03 0.54
C ALA A 190 -7.18 16.11 -0.32
N ARG A 191 -8.41 16.51 0.01
CA ARG A 191 -9.11 17.60 -0.68
C ARG A 191 -8.40 18.94 -0.51
N ASP A 192 -7.89 19.22 0.68
CA ASP A 192 -7.11 20.42 0.97
C ASP A 192 -5.78 20.43 0.18
N VAL A 193 -5.03 19.32 0.19
CA VAL A 193 -3.77 19.17 -0.57
C VAL A 193 -4.00 19.29 -2.08
N LEU A 194 -5.11 18.75 -2.57
CA LEU A 194 -5.52 18.88 -3.97
C LEU A 194 -5.96 20.30 -4.32
N GLY A 195 -6.39 21.09 -3.34
CA GLY A 195 -6.97 22.42 -3.55
C GLY A 195 -8.32 22.33 -4.25
N VAL A 196 -9.17 21.40 -3.82
CA VAL A 196 -10.53 21.25 -4.34
C VAL A 196 -11.29 22.56 -4.13
N LYS A 197 -11.82 23.11 -5.22
CA LYS A 197 -12.64 24.31 -5.14
C LYS A 197 -13.88 23.99 -4.32
N GLN A 198 -14.05 24.66 -3.17
CA GLN A 198 -15.32 24.61 -2.48
C GLN A 198 -16.37 25.16 -3.45
N ALA A 199 -17.46 24.41 -3.65
CA ALA A 199 -18.63 24.99 -4.29
C ALA A 199 -19.04 26.15 -3.41
N HIS A 200 -18.82 27.39 -3.86
CA HIS A 200 -19.47 28.53 -3.24
C HIS A 200 -20.95 28.19 -3.24
N ALA A 201 -21.51 27.97 -2.06
CA ALA A 201 -22.94 28.02 -1.88
C ALA A 201 -23.34 29.42 -2.33
N THR A 202 -23.79 29.54 -3.58
CA THR A 202 -24.56 30.68 -4.06
C THR A 202 -25.81 30.72 -3.19
N SER A 203 -25.65 31.42 -2.08
CA SER A 203 -26.74 31.88 -1.24
C SER A 203 -27.54 32.79 -2.17
N SER A 204 -28.71 32.32 -2.56
CA SER A 204 -29.70 33.15 -3.26
C SER A 204 -30.30 34.15 -2.28
#